data_AF-A0A1T3NPZ2-F1
#
_entry.id   AF-A0A1T3NPZ2-F1
#
_cell.length_a   1.000
_cell.length_b   1.000
_cell.length_c   1.000
_cell.angle_alpha   90.00
_cell.angle_beta   90.00
_cell.angle_gamma   90.00
#
_symmetry.space_group_name_H-M   'P 1'
#
loop_
_entity.id
_entity.type
_entity.pdbx_description
1 polymer ?
#
loop_
_entity_poly.entity_id
_entity_poly.type
_entity_poly.pdbx_seq_one_letter_code
_entity_poly.pdbx_strand_id
1 'polypeptide(L)'
;MFDLDGGRQLCRPLVGRTAWVGAARATVAGRPVAVTGDSAGVRVWDPATGLPVAEPLTGSVGAVATAELDGCPVAIVGPEPVRDGDADHAVRVIDLATGAEFGPPLTGHSCAVTDVATAVVQGRPIAVTGSRQAVRVWDLATREPIGAPLAAEVSAVATGVLAGRPIVVAGGSTGATTETAATAATTPTKVRGTVQVWDLTTHTPIGPRLLFPLPVDALTVAPGGRVVVAFGRELAALRHG
;
A
#
# COMPACT_ATOMS: atom_id res chain seq x y z
N MET A 1 -5.70 17.16 10.42
CA MET A 1 -4.31 17.32 9.97
C MET A 1 -3.52 18.04 11.06
N PHE A 2 -2.24 17.71 11.26
CA PHE A 2 -1.36 18.37 12.25
C PHE A 2 -0.18 19.02 11.54
N ASP A 3 0.25 20.15 12.08
CA ASP A 3 1.56 20.74 11.82
C ASP A 3 2.59 19.91 12.58
N LEU A 4 3.59 19.39 11.86
CA LEU A 4 4.62 18.55 12.46
C LEU A 4 5.70 19.37 13.16
N ASP A 5 5.88 20.65 12.79
CA ASP A 5 6.90 21.50 13.39
C ASP A 5 6.40 22.13 14.69
N GLY A 6 5.13 22.56 14.72
CA GLY A 6 4.49 23.16 15.89
C GLY A 6 3.60 22.23 16.71
N GLY A 7 3.34 21.00 16.25
CA GLY A 7 2.41 20.05 16.89
C GLY A 7 0.94 20.49 16.88
N ARG A 8 0.62 21.59 16.18
CA ARG A 8 -0.70 22.21 16.21
C ARG A 8 -1.65 21.49 15.27
N GLN A 9 -2.87 21.22 15.72
CA GLN A 9 -3.92 20.76 14.84
C GLN A 9 -4.29 21.85 13.82
N LEU A 10 -4.08 21.56 12.53
CA LEU A 10 -4.34 22.49 11.42
C LEU A 10 -5.81 22.49 10.99
N CYS A 11 -6.48 21.34 11.10
CA CYS A 11 -7.90 21.22 10.81
C CYS A 11 -8.54 20.13 11.69
N ARG A 12 -9.86 20.21 11.86
CA ARG A 12 -10.64 19.15 12.54
C ARG A 12 -10.33 17.78 11.91
N PRO A 13 -10.43 16.68 12.68
CA PRO A 13 -10.25 15.36 12.11
C PRO A 13 -11.21 15.22 10.93
N LEU A 14 -10.71 14.71 9.80
CA LEU A 14 -11.58 14.34 8.70
C LEU A 14 -12.51 13.25 9.24
N VAL A 15 -13.80 13.30 8.93
CA VAL A 15 -14.76 12.31 9.42
C VAL A 15 -15.37 11.61 8.21
N GLY A 16 -14.98 10.35 8.00
CA GLY A 16 -15.68 9.45 7.10
C GLY A 16 -16.75 8.67 7.87
N ARG A 17 -17.76 8.17 7.15
CA ARG A 17 -18.87 7.39 7.75
C ARG A 17 -18.51 5.93 8.00
N THR A 18 -17.36 5.47 7.50
CA THR A 18 -16.90 4.07 7.57
C THR A 18 -15.39 3.99 7.84
N ALA A 19 -14.90 2.81 8.21
CA ALA A 19 -13.48 2.59 8.51
C ALA A 19 -12.62 2.87 7.26
N TRP A 20 -11.61 3.72 7.42
CA TRP A 20 -10.69 4.07 6.34
C TRP A 20 -9.69 2.96 6.10
N VAL A 21 -9.31 2.81 4.83
CA VAL A 21 -8.41 1.74 4.39
C VAL A 21 -7.08 2.27 3.87
N GLY A 22 -6.98 3.57 3.56
CA GLY A 22 -5.71 4.21 3.20
C GLY A 22 -5.82 5.73 3.10
N ALA A 23 -4.67 6.41 3.20
CA ALA A 23 -4.57 7.86 3.00
C ALA A 23 -3.26 8.20 2.28
N ALA A 24 -3.35 9.09 1.29
CA ALA A 24 -2.23 9.52 0.48
C ALA A 24 -2.33 11.03 0.19
N ARG A 25 -1.22 11.63 -0.29
CA ARG A 25 -1.17 13.04 -0.67
C ARG A 25 -0.98 13.15 -2.18
N ALA A 26 -1.66 14.10 -2.80
CA ALA A 26 -1.45 14.45 -4.21
C ALA A 26 -1.43 15.96 -4.41
N THR A 27 -1.14 16.38 -5.63
CA THR A 27 -1.28 17.77 -6.09
C THR A 27 -2.20 17.77 -7.30
N VAL A 28 -3.34 18.45 -7.22
CA VAL A 28 -4.31 18.55 -8.33
C VAL A 28 -4.41 20.02 -8.74
N ALA A 29 -4.18 20.32 -10.02
CA ALA A 29 -4.15 21.69 -10.54
C ALA A 29 -3.28 22.66 -9.70
N GLY A 30 -2.10 22.19 -9.27
CA GLY A 30 -1.17 22.98 -8.46
C GLY A 30 -1.54 23.13 -6.97
N ARG A 31 -2.61 22.48 -6.51
CA ARG A 31 -3.07 22.54 -5.11
C ARG A 31 -2.83 21.22 -4.38
N PRO A 32 -2.27 21.23 -3.15
CA PRO A 32 -2.13 20.01 -2.37
C PRO A 32 -3.52 19.49 -1.97
N VAL A 33 -3.73 18.19 -2.13
CA VAL A 33 -4.94 17.49 -1.71
C VAL A 33 -4.57 16.28 -0.87
N ALA A 34 -5.46 15.90 0.04
CA ALA A 34 -5.42 14.60 0.70
C ALA A 34 -6.40 13.65 0.01
N VAL A 35 -6.02 12.40 -0.17
CA VAL A 35 -6.83 11.36 -0.80
C VAL A 35 -7.02 10.24 0.21
N THR A 36 -8.25 9.80 0.45
CA THR A 36 -8.56 8.73 1.40
C THR A 36 -9.48 7.70 0.77
N GLY A 37 -9.30 6.42 1.08
CA GLY A 37 -10.17 5.33 0.64
C GLY A 37 -11.01 4.80 1.80
N ASP A 38 -12.30 4.56 1.55
CA ASP A 38 -13.21 3.89 2.46
C ASP A 38 -14.22 3.02 1.69
N SER A 39 -15.16 2.40 2.40
CA SER A 39 -16.18 1.53 1.79
C SER A 39 -17.16 2.29 0.88
N ALA A 40 -17.15 3.62 0.89
CA ALA A 40 -17.99 4.48 0.06
C ALA A 40 -17.23 5.10 -1.13
N GLY A 41 -15.93 4.84 -1.26
CA GLY A 41 -15.14 5.37 -2.38
C GLY A 41 -13.78 5.92 -2.00
N VAL A 42 -13.15 6.52 -3.01
CA VAL A 42 -12.03 7.44 -2.80
C VAL A 42 -12.57 8.85 -2.62
N ARG A 43 -12.15 9.55 -1.56
CA ARG A 43 -12.46 10.96 -1.32
C ARG A 43 -11.22 11.81 -1.46
N VAL A 44 -11.37 12.96 -2.11
CA VAL A 44 -10.34 13.98 -2.24
C VAL A 44 -10.72 15.16 -1.36
N TRP A 45 -9.77 15.64 -0.56
CA TRP A 45 -9.97 16.67 0.45
C TRP A 45 -9.03 17.83 0.23
N ASP A 46 -9.54 19.05 0.44
CA ASP A 46 -8.70 20.22 0.62
C ASP A 46 -8.14 20.19 2.06
N PRO A 47 -6.82 20.03 2.26
CA PRO A 47 -6.23 19.94 3.58
C PRO A 47 -6.32 21.25 4.37
N ALA A 48 -6.45 22.40 3.70
CA ALA A 48 -6.53 23.71 4.36
C ALA A 48 -7.92 23.93 4.98
N THR A 49 -8.98 23.47 4.32
CA THR A 49 -10.36 23.62 4.81
C THR A 49 -10.87 22.38 5.55
N GLY A 50 -10.29 21.21 5.27
CA GLY A 50 -10.76 19.92 5.74
C GLY A 50 -12.05 19.45 5.07
N LEU A 51 -12.44 20.08 3.96
CA LEU A 51 -13.66 19.76 3.21
C LEU A 51 -13.36 18.90 1.99
N PRO A 52 -14.27 18.01 1.58
CA PRO A 52 -14.14 17.29 0.32
C PRO A 52 -14.21 18.27 -0.85
N VAL A 53 -13.32 18.10 -1.84
CA VAL A 53 -13.30 18.95 -3.05
C VAL A 53 -14.26 18.48 -4.14
N ALA A 54 -14.70 17.21 -4.07
CA ALA A 54 -15.64 16.61 -4.99
C ALA A 54 -16.44 15.47 -4.31
N GLU A 55 -17.47 14.98 -4.99
CA GLU A 55 -18.15 13.74 -4.59
C GLU A 55 -17.18 12.54 -4.60
N PRO A 56 -17.43 11.50 -3.78
CA PRO A 56 -16.58 10.31 -3.75
C PRO A 56 -16.44 9.67 -5.12
N LEU A 57 -15.22 9.32 -5.49
CA LEU A 57 -14.90 8.50 -6.65
C LEU A 57 -15.26 7.05 -6.33
N THR A 58 -15.75 6.33 -7.35
CA THR A 58 -16.47 5.04 -7.32
C THR A 58 -16.01 3.96 -6.30
N GLY A 59 -16.98 3.15 -5.84
CA GLY A 59 -16.81 1.77 -5.35
C GLY A 59 -16.24 1.59 -3.93
N SER A 60 -16.46 0.42 -3.31
CA SER A 60 -15.79 0.09 -2.03
C SER A 60 -14.30 -0.15 -2.27
N VAL A 61 -13.44 0.55 -1.53
CA VAL A 61 -11.99 0.53 -1.74
C VAL A 61 -11.26 -0.18 -0.61
N GLY A 62 -10.42 -1.14 -0.97
CA GLY A 62 -9.56 -1.91 -0.07
C GLY A 62 -8.14 -1.38 0.06
N ALA A 63 -7.69 -0.50 -0.84
CA ALA A 63 -6.38 0.14 -0.76
C ALA A 63 -6.33 1.38 -1.66
N VAL A 64 -5.58 2.42 -1.26
CA VAL A 64 -5.39 3.62 -2.08
C VAL A 64 -3.98 4.18 -1.96
N ALA A 65 -3.39 4.53 -3.11
CA ALA A 65 -2.19 5.33 -3.22
C ALA A 65 -2.35 6.38 -4.31
N THR A 66 -1.44 7.35 -4.38
CA THR A 66 -1.43 8.39 -5.42
C THR A 66 -0.12 8.40 -6.17
N ALA A 67 -0.15 8.76 -7.44
CA ALA A 67 1.03 8.97 -8.27
C ALA A 67 0.82 10.13 -9.24
N GLU A 68 1.91 10.57 -9.87
CA GLU A 68 1.85 11.38 -11.08
C GLU A 68 2.13 10.47 -12.27
N LEU A 69 1.28 10.56 -13.31
CA LEU A 69 1.41 9.83 -14.55
C LEU A 69 1.20 10.78 -15.71
N ASP A 70 2.26 11.05 -16.48
CA ASP A 70 2.24 11.95 -17.64
C ASP A 70 1.65 13.35 -17.34
N GLY A 71 2.02 13.96 -16.21
CA GLY A 71 1.46 15.24 -15.76
C GLY A 71 0.08 15.15 -15.11
N CYS A 72 -0.53 13.96 -15.07
CA CYS A 72 -1.84 13.74 -14.47
C CYS A 72 -1.70 13.18 -13.04
N PRO A 73 -2.30 13.82 -12.02
CA PRO A 73 -2.41 13.23 -10.69
C PRO A 73 -3.44 12.09 -10.72
N VAL A 74 -3.01 10.89 -10.34
CA VAL A 74 -3.85 9.69 -10.35
C VAL A 74 -3.93 9.04 -8.97
N ALA A 75 -5.05 8.39 -8.69
CA ALA A 75 -5.23 7.45 -7.60
C ALA A 75 -5.11 6.02 -8.13
N ILE A 76 -4.37 5.18 -7.41
CA ILE A 76 -4.27 3.74 -7.65
C ILE A 76 -5.12 3.08 -6.57
N VAL A 77 -6.14 2.35 -7.00
CA VAL A 77 -7.24 1.91 -6.14
C VAL A 77 -7.39 0.40 -6.22
N GLY A 78 -7.19 -0.28 -5.09
CA GLY A 78 -7.47 -1.70 -4.93
C GLY A 78 -8.91 -1.93 -4.48
N PRO A 79 -9.59 -2.98 -4.98
CA PRO A 79 -10.96 -3.30 -4.57
C PRO A 79 -11.00 -3.83 -3.14
N GLU A 80 -12.10 -3.58 -2.44
CA GLU A 80 -12.30 -4.11 -1.08
C GLU A 80 -12.40 -5.65 -1.07
N PRO A 81 -11.92 -6.34 -0.02
CA PRO A 81 -12.00 -7.79 0.07
C PRO A 81 -13.45 -8.29 0.22
N VAL A 82 -14.04 -8.77 -0.88
CA VAL A 82 -15.35 -9.42 -0.82
C VAL A 82 -15.22 -10.82 -0.18
N ARG A 83 -16.10 -11.16 0.76
CA ARG A 83 -16.06 -12.42 1.52
C ARG A 83 -16.65 -13.62 0.76
N ASP A 84 -17.46 -13.40 -0.29
CA ASP A 84 -18.36 -14.40 -0.86
C ASP A 84 -18.24 -14.63 -2.40
N GLY A 85 -17.03 -14.66 -2.98
CA GLY A 85 -16.85 -15.19 -4.34
C GLY A 85 -15.80 -14.49 -5.22
N ASP A 86 -15.80 -14.87 -6.51
CA ASP A 86 -14.96 -14.37 -7.60
C ASP A 86 -15.25 -12.88 -7.86
N ALA A 87 -14.61 -12.04 -7.05
CA ALA A 87 -14.72 -10.59 -7.15
C ALA A 87 -13.68 -10.04 -8.12
N ASP A 88 -14.01 -8.89 -8.73
CA ASP A 88 -13.01 -8.13 -9.46
C ASP A 88 -11.85 -7.76 -8.51
N HIS A 89 -10.66 -8.30 -8.79
CA HIS A 89 -9.43 -8.05 -8.06
C HIS A 89 -8.51 -7.07 -8.79
N ALA A 90 -9.01 -6.44 -9.86
CA ALA A 90 -8.21 -5.54 -10.67
C ALA A 90 -7.98 -4.22 -9.94
N VAL A 91 -6.75 -3.72 -10.03
CA VAL A 91 -6.38 -2.42 -9.47
C VAL A 91 -6.69 -1.35 -10.52
N ARG A 92 -7.50 -0.36 -10.15
CA ARG A 92 -7.90 0.72 -11.06
C ARG A 92 -6.98 1.93 -10.89
N VAL A 93 -6.77 2.67 -11.97
CA VAL A 93 -6.07 3.94 -11.95
C VAL A 93 -7.08 5.01 -12.33
N ILE A 94 -7.27 6.01 -11.46
CA ILE A 94 -8.31 7.03 -11.59
C ILE A 94 -7.65 8.39 -11.68
N ASP A 95 -8.02 9.20 -12.65
CA ASP A 95 -7.65 10.61 -12.72
C ASP A 95 -8.30 11.38 -11.56
N LEU A 96 -7.49 12.00 -10.71
CA LEU A 96 -7.99 12.75 -9.56
C LEU A 96 -8.67 14.07 -9.93
N ALA A 97 -8.42 14.62 -11.12
CA ALA A 97 -9.03 15.85 -11.60
C ALA A 97 -10.42 15.59 -12.21
N THR A 98 -10.59 14.48 -12.92
CA THR A 98 -11.85 14.16 -13.64
C THR A 98 -12.69 13.08 -12.97
N GLY A 99 -12.08 12.24 -12.13
CA GLY A 99 -12.72 11.06 -11.53
C GLY A 99 -12.89 9.89 -12.50
N ALA A 100 -12.39 9.99 -13.72
CA ALA A 100 -12.50 8.95 -14.74
C ALA A 100 -11.38 7.91 -14.61
N GLU A 101 -11.62 6.70 -15.13
CA GLU A 101 -10.56 5.71 -15.26
C GLU A 101 -9.49 6.19 -16.23
N PHE A 102 -8.25 6.21 -15.76
CA PHE A 102 -7.08 6.55 -16.53
C PHE A 102 -6.50 5.24 -17.10
N GLY A 103 -7.03 4.82 -18.25
CA GLY A 103 -6.59 3.59 -18.95
C GLY A 103 -7.11 2.28 -18.32
N PRO A 104 -6.68 1.13 -18.87
CA PRO A 104 -7.16 -0.17 -18.41
C PRO A 104 -6.66 -0.51 -16.98
N PRO A 105 -7.40 -1.35 -16.25
CA PRO A 105 -7.02 -1.75 -14.91
C PRO A 105 -5.83 -2.72 -14.92
N LEU A 106 -5.10 -2.79 -13.80
CA LEU A 106 -3.99 -3.71 -13.60
C LEU A 106 -4.56 -5.07 -13.16
N THR A 107 -4.48 -6.06 -14.06
CA THR A 107 -5.06 -7.40 -13.87
C THR A 107 -3.98 -8.45 -13.61
N GLY A 108 -4.23 -9.37 -12.68
CA GLY A 108 -3.31 -10.48 -12.38
C GLY A 108 -3.26 -10.94 -10.92
N HIS A 109 -3.87 -10.19 -10.00
CA HIS A 109 -4.17 -10.71 -8.66
C HIS A 109 -5.39 -11.63 -8.73
N SER A 110 -5.32 -12.79 -8.09
CA SER A 110 -6.47 -13.70 -7.95
C SER A 110 -7.15 -13.60 -6.58
N CYS A 111 -6.79 -12.57 -5.80
CA CYS A 111 -7.41 -12.27 -4.52
C CYS A 111 -7.35 -10.76 -4.27
N ALA A 112 -8.09 -10.30 -3.26
CA ALA A 112 -8.18 -8.89 -2.92
C ALA A 112 -6.80 -8.27 -2.65
N VAL A 113 -6.62 -7.08 -3.20
CA VAL A 113 -5.44 -6.23 -2.96
C VAL A 113 -5.56 -5.67 -1.56
N THR A 114 -4.58 -5.98 -0.71
CA THR A 114 -4.56 -5.59 0.69
C THR A 114 -3.94 -4.22 0.90
N ASP A 115 -3.01 -3.83 0.02
CA ASP A 115 -2.32 -2.55 0.13
C ASP A 115 -1.68 -2.14 -1.21
N VAL A 116 -1.44 -0.85 -1.38
CA VAL A 116 -0.84 -0.26 -2.58
C VAL A 116 0.15 0.84 -2.18
N ALA A 117 1.32 0.83 -2.81
CA ALA A 117 2.31 1.90 -2.71
C ALA A 117 2.80 2.30 -4.11
N THR A 118 3.29 3.52 -4.26
CA THR A 118 3.77 4.06 -5.55
C THR A 118 5.21 4.53 -5.43
N ALA A 119 5.96 4.48 -6.53
CA ALA A 119 7.33 4.99 -6.59
C ALA A 119 7.67 5.45 -8.00
N VAL A 120 8.77 6.19 -8.14
CA VAL A 120 9.39 6.47 -9.43
C VAL A 120 10.75 5.79 -9.46
N VAL A 121 10.94 4.88 -10.41
CA VAL A 121 12.18 4.09 -10.57
C VAL A 121 12.76 4.42 -11.94
N GLN A 122 13.94 5.00 -11.97
CA GLN A 122 14.60 5.40 -13.23
C GLN A 122 13.71 6.27 -14.15
N GLY A 123 12.91 7.17 -13.55
CA GLY A 123 11.98 8.04 -14.29
C GLY A 123 10.65 7.38 -14.67
N ARG A 124 10.45 6.09 -14.32
CA ARG A 124 9.22 5.34 -14.59
C ARG A 124 8.30 5.36 -13.37
N PRO A 125 7.08 5.90 -13.47
CA PRO A 125 6.08 5.75 -12.41
C PRO A 125 5.66 4.29 -12.29
N ILE A 126 5.72 3.74 -11.09
CA ILE A 126 5.33 2.37 -10.80
C ILE A 126 4.32 2.30 -9.65
N ALA A 127 3.51 1.25 -9.66
CA ALA A 127 2.72 0.83 -8.51
C ALA A 127 3.21 -0.51 -7.99
N VAL A 128 3.22 -0.67 -6.67
CA VAL A 128 3.45 -1.95 -6.01
C VAL A 128 2.17 -2.32 -5.26
N THR A 129 1.59 -3.46 -5.59
CA THR A 129 0.33 -3.92 -5.00
C THR A 129 0.55 -5.22 -4.24
N GLY A 130 0.15 -5.21 -2.97
CA GLY A 130 0.19 -6.38 -2.09
C GLY A 130 -1.15 -7.11 -2.08
N SER A 131 -1.10 -8.44 -1.99
CA SER A 131 -2.27 -9.29 -1.76
C SER A 131 -1.86 -10.51 -0.93
N ARG A 132 -2.84 -11.33 -0.56
CA ARG A 132 -2.57 -12.62 0.11
C ARG A 132 -1.81 -13.60 -0.77
N GLN A 133 -1.78 -13.39 -2.09
CA GLN A 133 -1.08 -14.27 -3.02
C GLN A 133 0.29 -13.72 -3.41
N ALA A 134 0.39 -12.41 -3.62
CA ALA A 134 1.52 -11.84 -4.31
C ALA A 134 1.77 -10.37 -3.93
N VAL A 135 3.04 -9.96 -3.97
CA VAL A 135 3.45 -8.57 -4.21
C VAL A 135 3.78 -8.45 -5.69
N ARG A 136 3.08 -7.57 -6.40
CA ARG A 136 3.31 -7.30 -7.82
C ARG A 136 3.78 -5.87 -8.02
N VAL A 137 4.73 -5.69 -8.93
CA VAL A 137 5.21 -4.37 -9.38
C VAL A 137 4.65 -4.12 -10.78
N TRP A 138 4.13 -2.94 -11.03
CA TRP A 138 3.48 -2.56 -12.28
C TRP A 138 4.11 -1.31 -12.84
N ASP A 139 4.29 -1.28 -14.15
CA ASP A 139 4.45 -0.02 -14.86
C ASP A 139 3.10 0.68 -14.99
N LEU A 140 2.99 1.90 -14.47
CA LEU A 140 1.78 2.69 -14.59
C LEU A 140 1.57 3.26 -15.99
N ALA A 141 2.62 3.39 -16.80
CA ALA A 141 2.49 3.84 -18.19
C ALA A 141 1.99 2.70 -19.09
N THR A 142 2.66 1.54 -19.08
CA THR A 142 2.28 0.41 -19.95
C THR A 142 1.18 -0.49 -19.40
N ARG A 143 0.92 -0.44 -18.08
CA ARG A 143 -0.02 -1.33 -17.37
C ARG A 143 0.43 -2.79 -17.30
N GLU A 144 1.70 -3.04 -17.58
CA GLU A 144 2.28 -4.37 -17.53
C GLU A 144 2.99 -4.65 -16.20
N PRO A 145 2.97 -5.91 -15.73
CA PRO A 145 3.76 -6.31 -14.57
C PRO A 145 5.26 -6.25 -14.91
N ILE A 146 6.05 -5.75 -13.97
CA ILE A 146 7.51 -5.73 -14.07
C ILE A 146 8.05 -6.95 -13.31
N GLY A 147 8.63 -7.89 -14.05
CA GLY A 147 9.22 -9.10 -13.48
C GLY A 147 8.22 -10.07 -12.85
N ALA A 148 8.74 -11.05 -12.11
CA ALA A 148 7.93 -12.00 -11.36
C ALA A 148 7.44 -11.41 -10.01
N PRO A 149 6.35 -11.94 -9.43
CA PRO A 149 5.92 -11.55 -8.09
C PRO A 149 7.03 -11.68 -7.03
N LEU A 150 7.14 -10.67 -6.13
CA LEU A 150 8.28 -10.55 -5.20
C LEU A 150 8.15 -11.39 -3.93
N ALA A 151 6.93 -11.51 -3.41
CA ALA A 151 6.59 -12.25 -2.18
C ALA A 151 5.15 -12.77 -2.26
N ALA A 152 4.81 -13.72 -1.39
CA ALA A 152 3.45 -14.16 -1.14
C ALA A 152 2.99 -13.72 0.27
N GLU A 153 1.67 -13.70 0.48
CA GLU A 153 1.03 -13.47 1.79
C GLU A 153 1.41 -12.16 2.49
N VAL A 154 1.06 -11.03 1.88
CA VAL A 154 1.31 -9.71 2.46
C VAL A 154 0.03 -8.98 2.84
N SER A 155 0.09 -8.25 3.94
CA SER A 155 -0.95 -7.36 4.46
C SER A 155 -0.59 -5.89 4.25
N ALA A 156 0.70 -5.56 4.13
CA ALA A 156 1.18 -4.19 3.99
C ALA A 156 2.34 -4.10 3.00
N VAL A 157 2.40 -3.03 2.23
CA VAL A 157 3.54 -2.67 1.38
C VAL A 157 3.90 -1.20 1.56
N ALA A 158 5.19 -0.89 1.54
CA ALA A 158 5.66 0.49 1.55
C ALA A 158 6.85 0.66 0.63
N THR A 159 6.81 1.70 -0.20
CA THR A 159 7.93 2.10 -1.05
C THR A 159 8.75 3.20 -0.37
N GLY A 160 10.02 3.31 -0.76
CA GLY A 160 10.89 4.39 -0.29
C GLY A 160 12.28 4.31 -0.90
N VAL A 161 13.21 5.10 -0.36
CA VAL A 161 14.60 5.11 -0.79
C VAL A 161 15.50 4.69 0.36
N LEU A 162 16.33 3.67 0.10
CA LEU A 162 17.30 3.14 1.05
C LEU A 162 18.71 3.22 0.46
N ALA A 163 19.56 4.06 1.06
CA ALA A 163 20.93 4.28 0.58
C ALA A 163 20.99 4.58 -0.94
N GLY A 164 20.10 5.46 -1.42
CA GLY A 164 20.00 5.85 -2.83
C GLY A 164 19.30 4.85 -3.75
N ARG A 165 18.87 3.70 -3.24
CA ARG A 165 18.16 2.67 -4.02
C ARG A 165 16.65 2.76 -3.79
N PRO A 166 15.82 2.74 -4.84
CA PRO A 166 14.37 2.59 -4.66
C PRO A 166 14.07 1.18 -4.15
N ILE A 167 13.29 1.10 -3.08
CA ILE A 167 12.94 -0.16 -2.43
C ILE A 167 11.45 -0.31 -2.26
N VAL A 168 11.04 -1.57 -2.15
CA VAL A 168 9.77 -1.93 -1.52
C VAL A 168 10.02 -2.79 -0.30
N VAL A 169 9.29 -2.49 0.77
CA VAL A 169 9.18 -3.30 1.97
C VAL A 169 7.80 -3.94 1.94
N ALA A 170 7.74 -5.25 2.11
CA ALA A 170 6.47 -5.96 2.23
C ALA A 170 6.40 -6.69 3.57
N GLY A 171 5.24 -6.57 4.20
CA GLY A 171 4.91 -7.05 5.53
C GLY A 171 3.71 -7.96 5.48
N GLY A 172 3.77 -9.05 6.24
CA GLY A 172 2.69 -10.03 6.27
C GLY A 172 2.80 -10.94 7.48
N SER A 173 2.20 -12.11 7.36
CA SER A 173 2.32 -13.21 8.31
C SER A 173 2.97 -14.41 7.66
N THR A 174 3.63 -15.26 8.44
CA THR A 174 3.89 -16.63 8.02
C THR A 174 2.54 -17.34 7.86
N GLY A 175 2.23 -17.89 6.69
CA GLY A 175 1.16 -18.87 6.56
C GLY A 175 1.25 -19.90 7.68
N ALA A 176 0.12 -20.31 8.24
CA ALA A 176 0.10 -21.33 9.27
C ALA A 176 0.60 -22.65 8.66
N THR A 177 1.90 -22.88 8.68
CA THR A 177 2.46 -24.18 8.32
C THR A 177 2.11 -25.10 9.48
N THR A 178 1.09 -25.94 9.28
CA THR A 178 1.02 -27.20 10.01
C THR A 178 2.22 -28.00 9.55
N GLU A 179 3.33 -27.93 10.28
CA GLU A 179 4.35 -28.95 10.15
C GLU A 179 3.70 -30.25 10.60
N THR A 180 3.43 -31.14 9.64
CA THR A 180 2.98 -32.50 9.91
C THR A 180 4.17 -33.27 10.48
N ALA A 181 4.55 -32.96 11.72
CA ALA A 181 5.45 -33.80 12.48
C ALA A 181 4.70 -35.10 12.75
N ALA A 182 5.07 -36.15 11.98
CA ALA A 182 4.66 -37.50 12.29
C ALA A 182 5.06 -37.78 13.75
N THR A 183 4.06 -38.07 14.57
CA THR A 183 4.17 -38.51 15.97
C THR A 183 4.85 -37.54 16.95
N ALA A 184 4.15 -36.47 17.35
CA ALA A 184 4.02 -35.99 18.74
C ALA A 184 3.28 -34.64 18.76
N ALA A 185 2.44 -34.44 19.78
CA ALA A 185 1.65 -33.23 20.09
C ALA A 185 1.94 -31.99 19.22
N THR A 186 1.07 -31.72 18.25
CA THR A 186 1.11 -30.50 17.44
C THR A 186 0.85 -29.28 18.34
N THR A 187 1.92 -28.64 18.80
CA THR A 187 1.79 -27.29 19.35
C THR A 187 1.47 -26.37 18.19
N PRO A 188 0.36 -25.60 18.19
CA PRO A 188 0.06 -24.69 17.10
C PRO A 188 1.23 -23.72 16.91
N THR A 189 1.85 -23.75 15.73
CA THR A 189 2.90 -22.82 15.36
C THR A 189 2.32 -21.41 15.43
N LYS A 190 2.76 -20.60 16.40
CA LYS A 190 2.27 -19.23 16.55
C LYS A 190 2.55 -18.47 15.25
N VAL A 191 1.51 -17.94 14.61
CA VAL A 191 1.61 -17.11 13.40
C VAL A 191 2.54 -15.93 13.71
N ARG A 192 3.65 -15.82 12.96
CA ARG A 192 4.65 -14.75 13.11
C ARG A 192 4.45 -13.72 12.02
N GLY A 193 4.83 -12.49 12.30
CA GLY A 193 4.93 -11.47 11.27
C GLY A 193 6.20 -11.65 10.46
N THR A 194 6.17 -11.23 9.21
CA THR A 194 7.36 -11.24 8.37
C THR A 194 7.51 -9.94 7.62
N VAL A 195 8.74 -9.43 7.55
CA VAL A 195 9.09 -8.28 6.72
C VAL A 195 10.24 -8.67 5.81
N GLN A 196 10.15 -8.28 4.55
CA GLN A 196 11.25 -8.43 3.60
C GLN A 196 11.37 -7.15 2.76
N VAL A 197 12.60 -6.85 2.35
CA VAL A 197 12.93 -5.66 1.54
C VAL A 197 13.43 -6.13 0.19
N TRP A 198 13.05 -5.44 -0.89
CA TRP A 198 13.55 -5.68 -2.24
C TRP A 198 14.03 -4.39 -2.87
N ASP A 199 15.05 -4.51 -3.71
CA ASP A 199 15.45 -3.46 -4.64
C ASP A 199 14.47 -3.44 -5.81
N LEU A 200 13.84 -2.30 -6.08
CA LEU A 200 12.85 -2.15 -7.16
C LEU A 200 13.50 -2.04 -8.55
N THR A 201 14.81 -1.85 -8.63
CA THR A 201 15.55 -1.81 -9.89
C THR A 201 15.94 -3.22 -10.32
N THR A 202 16.47 -4.02 -9.40
CA THR A 202 16.97 -5.38 -9.71
C THR A 202 15.95 -6.48 -9.40
N HIS A 203 14.87 -6.16 -8.69
CA HIS A 203 13.85 -7.11 -8.23
C HIS A 203 14.42 -8.21 -7.30
N THR A 204 15.53 -7.92 -6.63
CA THR A 204 16.19 -8.86 -5.72
C THR A 204 15.98 -8.49 -4.26
N PRO A 205 15.88 -9.47 -3.36
CA PRO A 205 15.79 -9.22 -1.92
C PRO A 205 17.05 -8.50 -1.39
N ILE A 206 16.85 -7.54 -0.50
CA ILE A 206 17.89 -6.86 0.27
C ILE A 206 17.87 -7.43 1.69
N GLY A 207 18.88 -8.24 2.00
CA GLY A 207 19.03 -8.85 3.32
C GLY A 207 18.03 -9.99 3.60
N PRO A 208 18.09 -10.54 4.83
CA PRO A 208 17.25 -11.67 5.23
C PRO A 208 15.82 -11.22 5.56
N ARG A 209 14.88 -12.17 5.42
CA ARG A 209 13.51 -12.02 5.91
C ARG A 209 13.52 -11.85 7.42
N LEU A 210 12.95 -10.75 7.89
CA LEU A 210 12.85 -10.42 9.31
C LEU A 210 11.58 -11.05 9.89
N LEU A 211 11.69 -11.61 11.10
CA LEU A 211 10.59 -12.25 11.80
C LEU A 211 10.14 -11.39 12.98
N PHE A 212 8.83 -11.22 13.09
CA PHE A 212 8.16 -10.46 14.15
C PHE A 212 7.29 -11.39 15.00
N PRO A 213 7.11 -11.09 16.30
CA PRO A 213 6.38 -11.96 17.23
C PRO A 213 4.87 -12.04 16.93
N LEU A 214 4.35 -11.09 16.16
CA LEU A 214 2.95 -10.98 15.72
C LEU A 214 2.89 -10.56 14.24
N PRO A 215 1.77 -10.81 13.54
CA PRO A 215 1.54 -10.34 12.18
C PRO A 215 1.84 -8.85 12.01
N VAL A 216 2.35 -8.50 10.83
CA VAL A 216 2.57 -7.09 10.46
C VAL A 216 1.25 -6.51 9.96
N ASP A 217 0.83 -5.39 10.53
CA ASP A 217 -0.45 -4.75 10.19
C ASP A 217 -0.25 -3.53 9.29
N ALA A 218 0.88 -2.82 9.44
CA ALA A 218 1.20 -1.65 8.62
C ALA A 218 2.72 -1.42 8.53
N LEU A 219 3.13 -0.76 7.45
CA LEU A 219 4.51 -0.41 7.16
C LEU A 219 4.62 1.03 6.67
N THR A 220 5.75 1.66 6.94
CA THR A 220 6.14 2.90 6.24
C THR A 220 7.66 3.00 6.12
N VAL A 221 8.13 3.64 5.06
CA VAL A 221 9.55 3.98 4.88
C VAL A 221 9.69 5.47 5.07
N ALA A 222 10.32 5.88 6.17
CA ALA A 222 10.61 7.26 6.48
C ALA A 222 11.80 7.78 5.66
N PRO A 223 11.93 9.12 5.49
CA PRO A 223 13.11 9.73 4.90
C PRO A 223 14.42 9.21 5.50
N GLY A 224 15.42 8.97 4.65
CA GLY A 224 16.68 8.33 5.06
C GLY A 224 16.63 6.80 5.15
N GLY A 225 15.55 6.16 4.70
CA GLY A 225 15.45 4.70 4.56
C GLY A 225 15.14 3.96 5.86
N ARG A 226 14.65 4.66 6.89
CA ARG A 226 14.21 4.02 8.13
C ARG A 226 12.86 3.36 7.91
N VAL A 227 12.76 2.06 8.14
CA VAL A 227 11.51 1.32 8.01
C VAL A 227 10.83 1.27 9.38
N VAL A 228 9.56 1.66 9.45
CA VAL A 228 8.73 1.50 10.65
C VAL A 228 7.71 0.41 10.41
N VAL A 229 7.62 -0.52 11.36
CA VAL A 229 6.77 -1.72 11.30
C VAL A 229 5.80 -1.69 12.46
N ALA A 230 4.51 -1.76 12.17
CA ALA A 230 3.46 -1.97 13.17
C ALA A 230 3.06 -3.45 13.19
N PHE A 231 3.03 -4.05 14.37
CA PHE A 231 2.63 -5.44 14.58
C PHE A 231 1.87 -5.58 15.90
N GLY A 232 0.62 -6.01 15.83
CA GLY A 232 -0.26 -6.06 16.99
C GLY A 232 -0.48 -4.66 17.59
N ARG A 233 0.07 -4.41 18.78
CA ARG A 233 0.00 -3.10 19.47
C ARG A 233 1.37 -2.45 19.63
N GLU A 234 2.37 -2.95 18.92
CA GLU A 234 3.77 -2.55 19.03
C GLU A 234 4.29 -1.94 17.72
N LEU A 235 5.37 -1.17 17.85
CA LEU A 235 6.08 -0.53 16.74
C LEU A 235 7.57 -0.88 16.82
N ALA A 236 8.18 -1.19 15.69
CA ALA A 236 9.63 -1.32 15.55
C ALA A 236 10.15 -0.34 14.50
N ALA A 237 11.29 0.27 14.76
CA ALA A 237 11.99 1.11 13.80
C ALA A 237 13.30 0.42 13.38
N LEU A 238 13.36 -0.02 12.14
CA LEU A 238 14.51 -0.67 11.54
C LEU A 238 15.41 0.37 10.89
N ARG A 239 16.72 0.25 11.12
CA ARG A 239 17.74 1.09 10.50
C ARG A 239 18.70 0.20 9.73
N HIS A 240 19.10 0.66 8.55
CA HIS A 240 20.23 0.07 7.85
C HIS A 240 21.52 0.54 8.54
N GLY A 241 22.38 -0.41 8.90
CA GLY A 241 23.69 -0.16 9.49
C GLY A 241 24.72 0.33 8.49
#